data_AF-A0A365T4Q0-F1
#
_entry.id   AF-A0A365T4Q0-F1
#
_cell.length_a   1.000
_cell.length_b   1.000
_cell.length_c   1.000
_cell.angle_alpha   90.00
_cell.angle_beta   90.00
_cell.angle_gamma   90.00
#
_symmetry.space_group_name_H-M   'P 1'
#
loop_
_entity.id
_entity.type
_entity.pdbx_description
1 polymer ?
#
loop_
_entity_poly.entity_id
_entity_poly.type
_entity_poly.pdbx_seq_one_letter_code
_entity_poly.pdbx_strand_id
1 'polypeptide(L)' 'MQRRASFYKPTEAMSTNTTTAENGIEQTPEISGPHVGLDADGAVDHHYFRCSRCGLESTDRGLEAGCFRCGAGGGS' A
#
# COMPACT_ATOMS: atom_id res chain seq x y z
N MET A 1 -31.02 -8.30 48.54
CA MET A 1 -30.30 -7.36 47.65
C MET A 1 -29.75 -8.15 46.47
N GLN A 2 -30.51 -8.30 45.39
CA GLN A 2 -30.08 -9.05 44.20
C GLN A 2 -29.79 -8.04 43.10
N ARG A 3 -28.52 -7.84 42.74
CA ARG A 3 -28.12 -7.00 41.61
C ARG A 3 -26.91 -7.59 40.88
N ARG A 4 -27.17 -7.96 39.63
CA ARG A 4 -26.26 -7.97 38.46
C ARG A 4 -25.33 -9.18 38.32
N ALA A 5 -25.90 -10.30 37.88
CA ALA A 5 -25.23 -11.09 36.86
C ALA A 5 -25.26 -10.27 35.57
N SER A 6 -24.13 -9.66 35.21
CA SER A 6 -23.99 -9.08 33.88
C SER A 6 -24.07 -10.22 32.87
N PHE A 7 -25.15 -10.21 32.11
CA PHE A 7 -25.35 -10.90 30.84
C PHE A 7 -24.03 -11.06 30.07
N TYR A 8 -23.47 -12.26 30.04
CA TYR A 8 -22.58 -12.64 28.95
C TYR A 8 -23.48 -13.07 27.79
N LYS A 9 -23.75 -12.15 26.88
CA LYS A 9 -24.35 -12.43 25.58
C LYS A 9 -23.21 -12.59 24.57
N PRO A 10 -23.00 -13.78 23.98
CA PRO A 10 -22.09 -13.92 22.85
C PRO A 10 -22.86 -13.55 21.58
N THR A 11 -22.55 -12.41 20.99
CA THR A 11 -22.88 -12.11 19.59
C THR A 11 -21.67 -11.45 18.97
N GLU A 12 -20.81 -12.29 18.41
CA GLU A 12 -20.48 -12.21 16.98
C GLU A 12 -20.23 -10.79 16.46
N ALA A 13 -19.04 -10.26 16.75
CA ALA A 13 -18.31 -9.43 15.81
C ALA A 13 -16.84 -9.43 16.26
N MET A 14 -16.20 -10.58 16.05
CA MET A 14 -14.77 -10.61 15.81
C MET A 14 -14.54 -9.59 14.69
N SER A 15 -14.01 -8.39 15.00
CA SER A 15 -13.41 -7.55 13.96
C SER A 15 -12.07 -8.16 13.59
N THR A 16 -12.13 -9.37 13.06
CA THR A 16 -11.23 -9.80 12.02
C THR A 16 -11.59 -8.97 10.80
N ASN A 17 -11.05 -7.75 10.71
CA ASN A 17 -10.54 -7.31 9.41
C ASN A 17 -9.25 -8.12 9.14
N THR A 18 -9.41 -9.45 9.18
CA THR A 18 -8.64 -10.34 8.35
C THR A 18 -9.18 -10.00 6.97
N THR A 19 -8.49 -9.08 6.29
CA THR A 19 -8.62 -8.97 4.85
C THR A 19 -8.36 -10.36 4.34
N THR A 20 -9.42 -11.03 3.93
CA THR A 20 -9.33 -12.29 3.24
C THR A 20 -8.57 -12.00 1.97
N ALA A 21 -7.25 -12.19 2.00
CA ALA A 21 -6.45 -12.40 0.81
C ALA A 21 -6.77 -13.82 0.32
N GLU A 22 -8.01 -14.00 -0.15
CA GLU A 22 -8.48 -15.21 -0.80
C GLU A 22 -7.87 -15.25 -2.19
N ASN A 23 -6.68 -15.85 -2.27
CA ASN A 23 -6.01 -16.29 -3.50
C ASN A 23 -6.02 -15.28 -4.67
N GLY A 24 -5.86 -13.99 -4.36
CA GLY A 24 -5.35 -13.01 -5.29
C GLY A 24 -3.93 -12.73 -4.82
N ILE A 25 -2.93 -13.15 -5.58
CA ILE A 25 -1.63 -12.49 -5.47
C ILE A 25 -1.95 -11.07 -5.94
N GLU A 26 -2.34 -10.20 -5.01
CA GLU A 26 -2.30 -8.77 -5.25
C GLU A 26 -0.86 -8.55 -5.64
N GLN A 27 -0.61 -8.46 -6.96
CA GLN A 27 0.69 -8.14 -7.49
C GLN A 27 0.92 -6.74 -6.98
N THR A 28 1.50 -6.64 -5.77
CA THR A 28 1.90 -5.38 -5.18
C THR A 28 2.66 -4.69 -6.29
N PRO A 29 2.15 -3.55 -6.79
CA PRO A 29 2.65 -3.00 -8.04
C PRO A 29 4.15 -2.79 -7.84
N GLU A 30 4.96 -3.39 -8.72
CA GLU A 30 6.41 -3.40 -8.55
C GLU A 30 6.97 -1.97 -8.53
N ILE A 31 6.17 -1.02 -9.02
CA ILE A 31 6.34 0.42 -8.96
C ILE A 31 5.19 1.03 -8.13
N SER A 32 5.54 1.75 -7.07
CA SER A 32 4.64 2.54 -6.23
C SER A 32 4.74 4.02 -6.61
N GLY A 33 3.61 4.72 -6.66
CA GLY A 33 3.53 6.14 -7.02
C GLY A 33 2.27 6.45 -7.85
N PRO A 34 2.10 7.70 -8.31
CA PRO A 34 3.00 8.83 -8.12
C PRO A 34 3.01 9.36 -6.67
N HIS A 35 4.19 9.52 -6.10
CA HIS A 35 4.42 10.18 -4.83
C HIS A 35 4.71 11.67 -5.06
N VAL A 36 4.35 12.49 -4.09
CA VAL A 36 4.57 13.93 -4.14
C VAL A 36 5.76 14.28 -3.25
N GLY A 37 6.82 14.83 -3.84
CA GLY A 37 7.91 15.50 -3.15
C GLY A 37 7.50 16.94 -2.84
N LEU A 38 7.60 17.32 -1.57
CA LEU A 38 7.34 18.69 -1.13
C LEU A 38 8.68 19.42 -0.96
N ASP A 39 8.72 20.71 -1.31
CA ASP A 39 9.84 21.59 -1.02
C ASP A 39 9.91 21.95 0.49
N ALA A 40 10.92 22.75 0.86
CA ALA A 40 11.11 23.20 2.24
C ALA A 40 9.95 24.06 2.77
N ASP A 41 9.19 24.70 1.88
CA ASP A 41 8.03 25.52 2.19
C ASP A 41 6.73 24.67 2.24
N GLY A 42 6.82 23.38 1.91
CA GLY A 42 5.70 22.44 1.90
C GLY A 42 4.84 22.50 0.64
N ALA A 43 5.28 23.21 -0.40
CA ALA A 43 4.62 23.21 -1.70
C ALA A 43 5.09 22.02 -2.55
N VAL A 44 4.26 21.64 -3.53
CA VAL A 44 4.57 20.52 -4.42
C VAL A 44 5.72 20.90 -5.33
N ASP A 45 6.84 20.20 -5.18
CA ASP A 45 8.07 20.42 -5.96
C ASP A 45 8.13 19.46 -7.15
N HIS A 46 8.00 18.15 -6.89
CA HIS A 46 8.09 17.13 -7.93
C HIS A 46 7.23 15.90 -7.63
N HIS A 47 6.94 15.12 -8.66
CA HIS A 47 6.34 13.79 -8.52
C HIS A 47 7.39 12.72 -8.77
N TYR A 48 7.43 11.68 -7.95
CA TYR A 48 8.36 10.57 -8.11
C TYR A 48 7.67 9.22 -7.96
N PHE A 49 8.29 8.21 -8.55
CA PHE A 49 7.89 6.82 -8.48
C PHE A 49 8.98 6.01 -7.79
N ARG A 50 8.58 4.93 -7.13
CA ARG A 50 9.46 4.07 -6.35
C ARG A 50 9.28 2.62 -6.74
N CYS A 51 10.34 1.97 -7.19
CA CYS A 51 10.33 0.54 -7.44
C CYS A 51 10.47 -0.24 -6.12
N SER A 52 9.42 -0.96 -5.70
CA SER A 52 9.43 -1.81 -4.51
C SER A 52 10.36 -3.02 -4.63
N ARG A 53 10.71 -3.41 -5.87
CA ARG A 53 11.60 -4.56 -6.14
C ARG A 53 13.08 -4.26 -5.91
N CYS A 54 13.57 -3.13 -6.42
CA CYS A 54 15.00 -2.78 -6.32
C CYS A 54 15.27 -1.52 -5.47
N GLY A 55 14.23 -0.86 -4.96
CA GLY A 55 14.33 0.36 -4.17
C GLY A 55 14.72 1.61 -4.97
N LEU A 56 14.59 1.59 -6.30
CA LEU A 56 14.90 2.75 -7.13
C LEU A 56 13.80 3.80 -7.02
N GLU A 57 14.17 5.03 -6.68
CA GLU A 57 13.29 6.20 -6.71
C GLU A 57 13.69 7.11 -7.85
N SER A 58 12.72 7.53 -8.66
CA SER A 58 12.96 8.40 -9.80
C SER A 58 11.74 9.26 -10.12
N THR A 59 11.98 10.49 -10.58
CA THR A 59 10.95 11.39 -11.12
C THR A 59 10.63 11.07 -12.59
N ASP A 60 11.35 10.13 -13.20
CA ASP A 60 11.15 9.73 -14.58
C ASP A 60 9.83 8.96 -14.74
N ARG A 61 8.98 9.42 -15.67
CA ARG A 61 7.70 8.76 -15.97
C ARG A 61 7.87 7.39 -16.63
N GLY A 62 9.03 7.10 -17.22
CA GLY A 62 9.32 5.76 -17.73
C GLY A 62 9.32 4.71 -16.61
N LEU A 63 9.59 5.12 -15.36
CA LEU A 63 9.47 4.24 -14.21
C LEU A 63 8.02 3.76 -13.98
N GLU A 64 7.00 4.55 -14.36
CA GLU A 64 5.58 4.16 -14.29
C GLU A 64 5.29 2.95 -15.19
N ALA A 65 5.88 2.92 -16.39
CA ALA A 65 5.75 1.82 -17.34
C ALA A 65 6.61 0.60 -16.96
N GLY A 66 7.73 0.83 -16.28
CA GLY A 66 8.57 -0.24 -15.75
C GLY A 66 9.92 0.24 -15.22
N CYS A 67 10.48 -0.49 -14.26
CA CYS A 67 11.80 -0.21 -13.72
C CYS A 67 12.87 -0.59 -14.74
N PHE A 68 13.42 0.41 -15.44
CA PHE A 68 14.57 0.22 -16.34
C PHE A 68 15.82 -0.37 -15.67
N ARG A 69 15.92 -0.33 -14.32
CA ARG A 69 17.06 -0.89 -13.57
C ARG A 69 16.92 -2.39 -13.28
N CYS A 70 15.72 -2.90 -13.03
CA CYS A 70 15.51 -4.31 -12.67
C CYS A 70 14.51 -5.07 -13.55
N GLY A 71 13.91 -4.40 -14.53
CA GLY A 71 12.90 -4.96 -15.43
C GLY A 71 11.51 -5.13 -14.83
N ALA A 72 11.28 -4.68 -13.59
CA ALA A 72 9.95 -4.73 -12.96
C ALA A 72 8.90 -3.98 -13.80
N GLY A 73 7.71 -4.54 -14.00
CA GLY A 73 6.59 -3.91 -14.73
C GLY A 73 6.70 -3.94 -16.27
N GLY A 74 7.87 -4.25 -16.83
CA GLY A 74 8.04 -4.47 -18.26
C GLY A 74 7.67 -5.90 -18.63
N GLY A 75 6.44 -6.12 -19.10
CA GLY A 75 6.04 -7.39 -19.69
C GLY A 75 6.94 -7.72 -20.88
N SER A 76 7.76 -8.76 -20.73
CA SER A 76 8.57 -9.37 -21.80
C SER A 76 7.70 -10.20 -22.74
#